data_AF-F4AVA4-F1
#
_entry.id   AF-F4AVA4-F1
#
_cell.length_a   1.000
_cell.length_b   1.000
_cell.length_c   1.000
_cell.angle_alpha   90.00
_cell.angle_beta   90.00
_cell.angle_gamma   90.00
#
_symmetry.space_group_name_H-M   'P 1'
#
loop_
_entity.id
_entity.type
_entity.pdbx_description
1 polymer ?
#
loop_
_entity_poly.entity_id
_entity_poly.type
_entity_poly.pdbx_seq_one_letter_code
_entity_poly.pdbx_strand_id
1 'polypeptide(L)'
;MFKKILYTLLLLAIISCNQIQKATDAITQPSAREVYARGFKKDDSIYKSWDSAFAKAYQKNLLPKDQNVLSGLPYTTVGTYSSNNLIPYRYTFTLAAGEIFHAEIDNNVDSTAIFLDLFTWKKDSIMNSTPRLSNASNEKKITTEIKASGLYTLLIQPEISTNSSFALKIYTAPQYSFPVSGKSNKAVQSFWGASRSGGKRSHEGVDIFASRGTPVIAITDGIVSSTGNRGLGGKQVWLRDGIFGQSLYYAHLDSIIATTGQRVKIGDTLGLVGNTGNAKTTPPHLHFGIYNRTGAINPYPYIKKTEIPAILDSLSSKLGVLINNGTMRLSPTSTSEKIGTLKRKDTVLLLEKTGNWFHVRAHDSLQGYLYKTAIKSIPST
;
A
#
# COMPACT_ATOMS: atom_id res chain seq x y z
N MET A 1 -34.05 17.35 -46.68
CA MET A 1 -33.33 16.53 -45.67
C MET A 1 -31.86 16.95 -45.46
N PHE A 2 -31.13 17.39 -46.48
CA PHE A 2 -29.72 17.82 -46.36
C PHE A 2 -29.45 19.01 -45.40
N LYS A 3 -30.38 19.96 -45.27
CA LYS A 3 -30.21 21.10 -44.34
C LYS A 3 -30.22 20.69 -42.86
N LYS A 4 -30.97 19.67 -42.45
CA LYS A 4 -31.03 19.24 -41.04
C LYS A 4 -29.77 18.49 -40.58
N ILE A 5 -29.13 17.72 -41.48
CA ILE A 5 -27.85 17.04 -41.21
C ILE A 5 -26.70 18.05 -41.13
N LEU A 6 -26.73 19.11 -41.95
CA LEU A 6 -25.74 20.18 -41.87
C LEU A 6 -25.84 20.95 -40.54
N TYR A 7 -27.04 21.16 -39.99
CA TYR A 7 -27.21 21.78 -38.67
C TYR A 7 -26.81 20.88 -37.49
N THR A 8 -26.89 19.54 -37.64
CA THR A 8 -26.39 18.62 -36.59
C THR A 8 -24.87 18.53 -36.60
N LEU A 9 -24.23 18.64 -37.77
CA LEU A 9 -22.77 18.76 -37.91
C LEU A 9 -22.25 20.16 -37.50
N LEU A 10 -23.05 21.22 -37.66
CA LEU A 10 -22.69 22.57 -37.21
C LEU A 10 -22.85 22.77 -35.69
N LEU A 11 -23.74 22.01 -35.02
CA LEU A 11 -23.88 22.06 -33.56
C LEU A 11 -22.68 21.43 -32.82
N LEU A 12 -21.92 20.56 -33.48
CA LEU A 12 -20.65 20.03 -32.96
C LEU A 12 -19.47 21.01 -33.12
N ALA A 13 -19.64 22.11 -33.85
CA ALA A 13 -18.56 23.05 -34.19
C ALA A 13 -18.42 24.23 -33.20
N ILE A 14 -19.25 24.32 -32.15
CA ILE A 14 -19.20 25.42 -31.16
C ILE A 14 -18.80 24.94 -29.76
N ILE A 15 -18.26 23.73 -29.66
CA ILE A 15 -17.67 23.28 -28.40
C ILE A 15 -16.29 23.95 -28.32
N SER A 16 -16.17 24.99 -27.51
CA SER A 16 -14.87 25.60 -27.21
C SER A 16 -13.86 24.52 -26.80
N CYS A 17 -12.58 24.68 -27.14
CA CYS A 17 -11.53 23.69 -26.80
C CYS A 17 -11.58 23.26 -25.32
N ASN A 18 -11.98 24.18 -24.43
CA ASN A 18 -12.14 23.93 -23.00
C ASN A 18 -13.30 22.95 -22.68
N GLN A 19 -14.43 23.05 -23.39
CA GLN A 19 -15.54 22.09 -23.23
C GLN A 19 -15.22 20.72 -23.85
N ILE A 20 -14.50 20.68 -24.98
CA ILE A 20 -14.01 19.41 -25.57
C ILE A 20 -13.04 18.73 -24.61
N GLN A 21 -12.16 19.49 -23.98
CA GLN A 21 -11.19 18.97 -23.02
C GLN A 21 -11.87 18.45 -21.75
N LYS A 22 -12.85 19.17 -21.20
CA LYS A 22 -13.65 18.68 -20.06
C LYS A 22 -14.39 17.39 -20.40
N ALA A 23 -14.98 17.29 -21.59
CA ALA A 23 -15.65 16.07 -22.03
C ALA A 23 -14.66 14.91 -22.21
N THR A 24 -13.45 15.19 -22.70
CA THR A 24 -12.39 14.19 -22.85
C THR A 24 -11.88 13.74 -21.49
N ASP A 25 -11.60 14.65 -20.56
CA ASP A 25 -11.11 14.33 -19.21
C ASP A 25 -12.15 13.55 -18.38
N ALA A 26 -13.45 13.79 -18.60
CA ALA A 26 -14.51 12.98 -17.99
C ALA A 26 -14.46 11.51 -18.45
N ILE A 27 -13.94 11.24 -19.64
CA ILE A 27 -13.82 9.90 -20.22
C ILE A 27 -12.46 9.28 -19.90
N THR A 28 -11.37 10.03 -20.08
CA THR A 28 -9.99 9.52 -19.98
C THR A 28 -9.45 9.53 -18.55
N GLN A 29 -10.03 10.34 -17.66
CA GLN A 29 -9.62 10.48 -16.26
C GLN A 29 -8.09 10.62 -16.11
N PRO A 30 -7.49 11.66 -16.71
CA PRO A 30 -6.05 11.84 -16.70
C PRO A 30 -5.53 12.02 -15.27
N SER A 31 -4.31 11.56 -15.04
CA SER A 31 -3.59 11.78 -13.79
C SER A 31 -3.31 13.26 -13.55
N ALA A 32 -3.06 13.63 -12.29
CA ALA A 32 -2.60 14.95 -11.90
C ALA A 32 -1.37 15.40 -12.73
N ARG A 33 -0.44 14.47 -12.95
CA ARG A 33 0.78 14.68 -13.74
C ARG A 33 0.46 15.03 -15.19
N GLU A 34 -0.42 14.27 -15.83
CA GLU A 34 -0.83 14.53 -17.21
C GLU A 34 -1.58 15.85 -17.36
N VAL A 35 -2.40 16.22 -16.37
CA VAL A 35 -3.06 17.53 -16.34
C VAL A 35 -2.05 18.66 -16.21
N TYR A 36 -1.08 18.53 -15.30
CA TYR A 36 -0.02 19.51 -15.08
C TYR A 36 0.86 19.70 -16.33
N ALA A 37 1.23 18.60 -16.99
CA ALA A 37 2.05 18.60 -18.20
C ALA A 37 1.47 19.44 -19.35
N ARG A 38 0.13 19.56 -19.43
CA ARG A 38 -0.55 20.35 -20.48
C ARG A 38 -0.29 21.85 -20.37
N GLY A 39 0.13 22.33 -19.19
CA GLY A 39 0.46 23.74 -18.96
C GLY A 39 1.78 24.18 -19.60
N PHE A 40 2.60 23.24 -20.09
CA PHE A 40 3.94 23.51 -20.60
C PHE A 40 4.01 23.37 -22.13
N LYS A 41 4.84 24.22 -22.74
CA LYS A 41 5.21 24.05 -24.15
C LYS A 41 6.15 22.86 -24.30
N LYS A 42 6.11 22.18 -25.46
CA LYS A 42 6.95 20.99 -25.73
C LYS A 42 8.45 21.25 -25.61
N ASP A 43 8.89 22.49 -25.74
CA ASP A 43 10.29 22.92 -25.70
C ASP A 43 10.72 23.53 -24.35
N ASP A 44 9.82 23.64 -23.37
CA ASP A 44 10.12 24.18 -22.05
C ASP A 44 11.24 23.37 -21.35
N SER A 45 12.36 24.04 -21.07
CA SER A 45 13.58 23.40 -20.56
C SER A 45 13.44 22.94 -19.11
N ILE A 46 12.67 23.67 -18.29
CA ILE A 46 12.46 23.33 -16.88
C ILE A 46 11.52 22.15 -16.79
N TYR A 47 10.44 22.14 -17.58
CA TYR A 47 9.54 21.01 -17.69
C TYR A 47 10.27 19.74 -18.17
N LYS A 48 11.06 19.82 -19.25
CA LYS A 48 11.86 18.68 -19.72
C LYS A 48 12.79 18.14 -18.64
N SER A 49 13.40 19.01 -17.86
CA SER A 49 14.29 18.60 -16.76
C SER A 49 13.53 17.89 -15.65
N TRP A 50 12.34 18.40 -15.31
CA TRP A 50 11.44 17.81 -14.32
C TRP A 50 10.91 16.43 -14.75
N ASP A 51 10.45 16.31 -16.00
CA ASP A 51 9.96 15.05 -16.57
C ASP A 51 11.09 14.03 -16.76
N SER A 52 12.27 14.48 -17.19
CA SER A 52 13.45 13.62 -17.29
C SER A 52 13.91 13.11 -15.93
N ALA A 53 13.79 13.91 -14.85
CA ALA A 53 14.11 13.46 -13.50
C ALA A 53 13.15 12.35 -13.05
N PHE A 54 11.86 12.46 -13.40
CA PHE A 54 10.89 11.40 -13.20
C PHE A 54 11.21 10.14 -13.99
N ALA A 55 11.52 10.29 -15.29
CA ALA A 55 11.87 9.18 -16.15
C ALA A 55 13.09 8.41 -15.65
N LYS A 56 14.14 9.13 -15.23
CA LYS A 56 15.35 8.53 -14.64
C LYS A 56 15.08 7.81 -13.33
N ALA A 57 14.09 8.24 -12.55
CA ALA A 57 13.76 7.63 -11.26
C ALA A 57 13.17 6.21 -11.41
N TYR A 58 12.47 5.90 -12.51
CA TYR A 58 11.93 4.55 -12.77
C TYR A 58 12.80 3.69 -13.72
N GLN A 59 13.59 4.30 -14.62
CA GLN A 59 14.38 3.57 -15.64
C GLN A 59 15.64 2.87 -15.11
N LYS A 60 16.08 3.13 -13.88
CA LYS A 60 17.31 2.52 -13.35
C LYS A 60 17.07 1.03 -13.08
N ASN A 61 17.45 0.17 -14.03
CA ASN A 61 17.81 -1.23 -13.77
C ASN A 61 18.83 -1.20 -12.63
N LEU A 62 18.39 -1.49 -11.40
CA LEU A 62 19.19 -1.88 -10.22
C LEU A 62 18.30 -1.73 -8.96
N LEU A 63 18.11 -2.83 -8.25
CA LEU A 63 18.16 -2.84 -6.78
C LEU A 63 19.34 -3.74 -6.39
N PRO A 64 20.10 -3.50 -5.30
CA PRO A 64 20.00 -2.43 -4.31
C PRO A 64 21.37 -1.77 -3.98
N LYS A 65 21.55 -0.49 -4.29
CA LYS A 65 22.51 0.40 -3.59
C LYS A 65 21.98 1.82 -3.48
N ASP A 66 21.08 2.18 -4.39
CA ASP A 66 20.37 3.44 -4.35
C ASP A 66 18.88 3.18 -4.08
N GLN A 67 18.38 3.78 -2.99
CA GLN A 67 16.98 4.17 -2.73
C GLN A 67 16.12 3.27 -1.81
N ASN A 68 15.18 3.96 -1.12
CA ASN A 68 14.39 3.54 0.05
C ASN A 68 13.59 2.24 -0.16
N VAL A 69 14.24 1.10 0.05
CA VAL A 69 13.54 -0.18 0.20
C VAL A 69 12.99 -0.24 1.62
N LEU A 70 11.68 -0.11 1.76
CA LEU A 70 11.03 -0.22 3.05
C LEU A 70 11.00 -1.69 3.47
N SER A 71 11.38 -1.96 4.72
CA SER A 71 11.33 -3.32 5.29
C SER A 71 9.90 -3.82 5.54
N GLY A 72 8.91 -2.93 5.50
CA GLY A 72 7.49 -3.24 5.67
C GLY A 72 6.63 -1.99 5.79
N LEU A 73 5.31 -2.19 5.85
CA LEU A 73 4.29 -1.17 6.08
C LEU A 73 3.57 -1.45 7.42
N PRO A 74 3.04 -0.42 8.11
CA PRO A 74 2.95 0.98 7.70
C PRO A 74 4.28 1.75 7.78
N TYR A 75 4.36 2.86 7.04
CA TYR A 75 5.51 3.77 6.99
C TYR A 75 5.06 5.23 7.03
N THR A 76 5.75 6.04 7.81
CA THR A 76 5.57 7.49 7.84
C THR A 76 6.90 8.20 7.75
N THR A 77 6.88 9.37 7.12
CA THR A 77 8.07 10.20 6.98
C THR A 77 7.66 11.66 6.81
N VAL A 78 8.53 12.55 7.25
CA VAL A 78 8.44 13.98 6.93
C VAL A 78 9.68 14.38 6.16
N GLY A 79 9.50 15.22 5.15
CA GLY A 79 10.59 15.65 4.29
C GLY A 79 10.37 17.07 3.78
N THR A 80 11.29 17.51 2.94
CA THR A 80 11.17 18.82 2.28
C THR A 80 11.37 18.70 0.78
N TYR A 81 10.58 19.46 0.04
CA TYR A 81 10.85 19.75 -1.35
C TYR A 81 11.74 20.99 -1.43
N SER A 82 12.59 21.01 -2.45
CA SER A 82 13.45 22.15 -2.77
C SER A 82 13.37 22.38 -4.26
N SER A 83 13.19 23.64 -4.67
CA SER A 83 13.15 24.04 -6.08
C SER A 83 14.38 23.60 -6.87
N ASN A 84 15.51 23.42 -6.17
CA ASN A 84 16.78 23.01 -6.75
C ASN A 84 16.95 21.49 -6.87
N ASN A 85 16.00 20.69 -6.36
CA ASN A 85 16.02 19.24 -6.41
C ASN A 85 14.75 18.71 -7.08
N LEU A 86 14.86 18.40 -8.37
CA LEU A 86 13.76 17.87 -9.17
C LEU A 86 13.60 16.35 -9.08
N ILE A 87 14.48 15.67 -8.33
CA ILE A 87 14.49 14.21 -8.21
C ILE A 87 13.28 13.77 -7.38
N PRO A 88 12.41 12.88 -7.91
CA PRO A 88 11.31 12.31 -7.13
C PRO A 88 11.81 11.53 -5.92
N TYR A 89 11.02 11.56 -4.84
CA TYR A 89 11.16 10.57 -3.77
C TYR A 89 10.69 9.21 -4.28
N ARG A 90 11.46 8.17 -3.97
CA ARG A 90 11.17 6.80 -4.37
C ARG A 90 11.08 5.93 -3.12
N TYR A 91 9.97 5.19 -2.98
CA TYR A 91 9.77 4.19 -1.93
C TYR A 91 9.39 2.87 -2.57
N THR A 92 10.17 1.83 -2.31
CA THR A 92 9.94 0.49 -2.83
C THR A 92 9.57 -0.45 -1.68
N PHE A 93 8.52 -1.24 -1.84
CA PHE A 93 7.97 -2.11 -0.80
C PHE A 93 7.22 -3.29 -1.42
N THR A 94 6.97 -4.33 -0.63
CA THR A 94 6.18 -5.49 -1.03
C THR A 94 4.72 -5.29 -0.62
N LEU A 95 3.80 -5.67 -1.51
CA LEU A 95 2.37 -5.76 -1.22
C LEU A 95 1.89 -7.18 -1.50
N ALA A 96 0.87 -7.62 -0.76
CA ALA A 96 0.23 -8.90 -0.93
C ALA A 96 -1.17 -8.74 -1.56
N ALA A 97 -1.56 -9.72 -2.37
CA ALA A 97 -2.94 -9.81 -2.85
C ALA A 97 -3.93 -9.85 -1.67
N GLY A 98 -5.00 -9.06 -1.77
CA GLY A 98 -6.01 -8.90 -0.71
C GLY A 98 -5.82 -7.70 0.21
N GLU A 99 -4.70 -6.99 0.08
CA GLU A 99 -4.49 -5.70 0.74
C GLU A 99 -5.14 -4.56 -0.07
N ILE A 100 -5.65 -3.56 0.63
CA ILE A 100 -5.97 -2.25 0.10
C ILE A 100 -4.77 -1.35 0.41
N PHE A 101 -4.09 -0.87 -0.60
CA PHE A 101 -2.95 0.04 -0.47
C PHE A 101 -3.43 1.49 -0.34
N HIS A 102 -2.78 2.23 0.56
CA HIS A 102 -2.98 3.66 0.74
C HIS A 102 -1.63 4.39 0.74
N ALA A 103 -1.56 5.50 0.00
CA ALA A 103 -0.52 6.50 0.19
C ALA A 103 -1.17 7.89 0.23
N GLU A 104 -0.77 8.68 1.22
CA GLU A 104 -1.34 10.00 1.50
C GLU A 104 -0.23 10.98 1.82
N ILE A 105 -0.30 12.15 1.19
CA ILE A 105 0.63 13.25 1.43
C ILE A 105 -0.15 14.45 1.94
N ASP A 106 0.32 14.95 3.08
CA ASP A 106 -0.03 16.26 3.58
C ASP A 106 1.16 17.21 3.34
N ASN A 107 0.89 18.46 3.04
CA ASN A 107 1.90 19.49 2.85
C ASN A 107 1.36 20.83 3.31
N ASN A 108 2.21 21.67 3.91
CA ASN A 108 1.81 22.94 4.51
C ASN A 108 1.35 24.01 3.49
N VAL A 109 1.21 23.66 2.21
CA VAL A 109 0.85 24.55 1.12
C VAL A 109 -0.23 23.87 0.27
N ASP A 110 -1.49 24.20 0.54
CA ASP A 110 -2.63 23.51 -0.06
C ASP A 110 -2.66 23.58 -1.59
N SER A 111 -2.19 24.68 -2.19
CA SER A 111 -2.20 24.92 -3.63
C SER A 111 -1.14 24.14 -4.42
N THR A 112 -0.11 23.60 -3.76
CA THR A 112 0.98 22.90 -4.45
C THR A 112 0.50 21.55 -4.97
N ALA A 113 0.60 21.32 -6.28
CA ALA A 113 0.35 20.01 -6.86
C ALA A 113 1.47 19.03 -6.50
N ILE A 114 1.07 17.82 -6.10
CA ILE A 114 1.98 16.70 -5.81
C ILE A 114 1.49 15.49 -6.60
N PHE A 115 2.42 14.80 -7.25
CA PHE A 115 2.14 13.67 -8.12
C PHE A 115 2.62 12.39 -7.43
N LEU A 116 1.68 11.47 -7.22
CA LEU A 116 1.90 10.15 -6.65
C LEU A 116 1.69 9.14 -7.78
N ASP A 117 2.72 8.35 -8.08
CA ASP A 117 2.70 7.37 -9.15
C ASP A 117 3.13 6.00 -8.59
N LEU A 118 2.20 5.04 -8.54
CA LEU A 118 2.44 3.69 -8.05
C LEU A 118 2.75 2.76 -9.21
N PHE A 119 3.93 2.14 -9.20
CA PHE A 119 4.42 1.23 -10.22
C PHE A 119 4.45 -0.21 -9.72
N THR A 120 4.33 -1.14 -10.67
CA THR A 120 4.50 -2.58 -10.47
C THR A 120 5.78 -3.06 -11.13
N TRP A 121 6.28 -4.20 -10.68
CA TRP A 121 7.47 -4.83 -11.24
C TRP A 121 7.12 -6.11 -12.02
N LYS A 122 7.83 -6.35 -13.13
CA LYS A 122 7.84 -7.62 -13.87
C LYS A 122 8.96 -8.50 -13.33
N LYS A 123 8.62 -9.71 -12.87
CA LYS A 123 9.57 -10.71 -12.33
C LYS A 123 10.57 -10.11 -11.32
N ASP A 124 10.11 -9.14 -10.53
CA ASP A 124 10.91 -8.41 -9.53
C ASP A 124 12.22 -7.78 -10.03
N SER A 125 12.37 -7.61 -11.35
CA SER A 125 13.63 -7.21 -11.98
C SER A 125 13.49 -5.96 -12.85
N ILE A 126 12.30 -5.72 -13.42
CA ILE A 126 12.06 -4.60 -14.34
C ILE A 126 10.76 -3.89 -13.92
N MET A 127 10.83 -2.61 -13.59
CA MET A 127 9.65 -1.81 -13.30
C MET A 127 8.83 -1.57 -14.59
N ASN A 128 7.50 -1.65 -14.51
CA ASN A 128 6.65 -1.30 -15.63
C ASN A 128 6.80 0.18 -15.97
N SER A 129 6.82 0.51 -17.26
CA SER A 129 7.03 1.88 -17.75
C SER A 129 5.83 2.79 -17.53
N THR A 130 4.66 2.22 -17.24
CA THR A 130 3.44 2.96 -16.92
C THR A 130 3.06 2.73 -15.46
N PRO A 131 2.65 3.78 -14.74
CA PRO A 131 2.13 3.61 -13.40
C PRO A 131 0.88 2.74 -13.44
N ARG A 132 0.72 1.88 -12.43
CA ARG A 132 -0.52 1.14 -12.16
C ARG A 132 -1.63 2.09 -11.74
N LEU A 133 -1.29 3.11 -10.95
CA LEU A 133 -2.21 4.11 -10.44
C LEU A 133 -1.46 5.42 -10.21
N SER A 134 -2.11 6.52 -10.54
CA SER A 134 -1.67 7.87 -10.22
C SER A 134 -2.82 8.66 -9.59
N ASN A 135 -2.50 9.69 -8.78
CA ASN A 135 -3.53 10.53 -8.16
C ASN A 135 -4.22 11.45 -9.19
N ALA A 136 -5.46 11.84 -8.88
CA ALA A 136 -6.17 12.90 -9.58
C ALA A 136 -5.68 14.30 -9.14
N SER A 137 -5.90 15.34 -9.96
CA SER A 137 -5.34 16.69 -9.74
C SER A 137 -5.73 17.35 -8.41
N ASN A 138 -6.88 16.99 -7.85
CA ASN A 138 -7.41 17.52 -6.58
C ASN A 138 -7.15 16.57 -5.39
N GLU A 139 -6.41 15.48 -5.59
CA GLU A 139 -6.14 14.50 -4.56
C GLU A 139 -4.63 14.42 -4.28
N LYS A 140 -4.24 14.42 -3.00
CA LYS A 140 -2.87 14.15 -2.56
C LYS A 140 -2.74 12.73 -2.00
N LYS A 141 -3.57 11.82 -2.51
CA LYS A 141 -3.65 10.44 -2.07
C LYS A 141 -3.90 9.50 -3.24
N ILE A 142 -3.55 8.24 -3.04
CA ILE A 142 -3.96 7.13 -3.91
C ILE A 142 -4.42 5.97 -3.04
N THR A 143 -5.44 5.25 -3.51
CA THR A 143 -5.98 4.05 -2.83
C THR A 143 -6.31 2.99 -3.87
N THR A 144 -5.86 1.74 -3.67
CA THR A 144 -6.13 0.66 -4.63
C THR A 144 -6.10 -0.72 -4.02
N GLU A 145 -6.94 -1.61 -4.52
CA GLU A 145 -6.87 -3.04 -4.22
C GLU A 145 -5.67 -3.71 -4.91
N ILE A 146 -4.96 -4.52 -4.14
CA ILE A 146 -3.84 -5.31 -4.61
C ILE A 146 -4.35 -6.68 -5.03
N LYS A 147 -4.27 -6.95 -6.33
CA LYS A 147 -4.71 -8.21 -6.95
C LYS A 147 -3.57 -9.21 -7.15
N ALA A 148 -2.33 -8.71 -7.19
CA ALA A 148 -1.14 -9.52 -7.40
C ALA A 148 -0.08 -9.12 -6.37
N SER A 149 0.38 -10.10 -5.59
CA SER A 149 1.49 -9.93 -4.66
C SER A 149 2.78 -9.66 -5.43
N GLY A 150 3.66 -8.83 -4.87
CA GLY A 150 4.97 -8.57 -5.46
C GLY A 150 5.57 -7.25 -5.00
N LEU A 151 6.61 -6.82 -5.71
CA LEU A 151 7.25 -5.53 -5.48
C LEU A 151 6.45 -4.40 -6.12
N TYR A 152 6.35 -3.29 -5.40
CA TYR A 152 5.74 -2.04 -5.84
C TYR A 152 6.68 -0.88 -5.55
N THR A 153 6.58 0.18 -6.34
CA THR A 153 7.31 1.42 -6.11
C THR A 153 6.37 2.61 -6.16
N LEU A 154 6.37 3.43 -5.12
CA LEU A 154 5.75 4.74 -5.13
C LEU A 154 6.79 5.80 -5.49
N LEU A 155 6.53 6.53 -6.57
CA LEU A 155 7.25 7.76 -6.90
C LEU A 155 6.42 8.97 -6.49
N ILE A 156 7.09 9.95 -5.90
CA ILE A 156 6.47 11.19 -5.42
C ILE A 156 7.29 12.36 -5.93
N GLN A 157 6.65 13.25 -6.69
CA GLN A 157 7.28 14.45 -7.21
C GLN A 157 6.34 15.65 -7.03
N PRO A 158 6.82 16.81 -6.57
CA PRO A 158 6.01 18.02 -6.52
C PRO A 158 6.02 18.73 -7.88
N GLU A 159 5.15 19.72 -8.04
CA GLU A 159 5.26 20.69 -9.14
C GLU A 159 6.60 21.46 -9.11
N ILE A 160 6.97 22.00 -10.27
CA ILE A 160 8.20 22.76 -10.48
C ILE A 160 8.26 23.95 -9.50
N SER A 161 9.46 24.27 -9.02
CA SER A 161 9.73 25.38 -8.09
C SER A 161 9.11 25.25 -6.70
N THR A 162 8.65 24.06 -6.32
CA THR A 162 8.13 23.81 -4.96
C THR A 162 9.24 23.89 -3.90
N ASN A 163 9.01 24.68 -2.85
CA ASN A 163 9.82 24.70 -1.64
C ASN A 163 8.91 24.63 -0.41
N SER A 164 8.56 23.41 0.00
CA SER A 164 7.61 23.15 1.08
C SER A 164 8.00 21.89 1.86
N SER A 165 7.46 21.77 3.07
CA SER A 165 7.55 20.51 3.83
C SER A 165 6.39 19.61 3.45
N PHE A 166 6.61 18.30 3.53
CA PHE A 166 5.56 17.30 3.35
C PHE A 166 5.60 16.25 4.45
N ALA A 167 4.47 15.60 4.64
CA ALA A 167 4.25 14.52 5.58
C ALA A 167 3.58 13.37 4.81
N LEU A 168 4.25 12.24 4.70
CA LEU A 168 3.81 11.09 3.92
C LEU A 168 3.41 9.94 4.84
N LYS A 169 2.27 9.32 4.54
CA LYS A 169 1.83 8.03 5.10
C LYS A 169 1.72 7.00 3.98
N ILE A 170 2.25 5.82 4.21
CA ILE A 170 2.06 4.64 3.36
C ILE A 170 1.60 3.50 4.26
N TYR A 171 0.47 2.88 3.95
CA TYR A 171 -0.05 1.77 4.75
C TYR A 171 -0.95 0.86 3.92
N THR A 172 -1.27 -0.32 4.47
CA THR A 172 -2.26 -1.23 3.89
C THR A 172 -3.42 -1.41 4.84
N ALA A 173 -4.62 -1.63 4.31
CA ALA A 173 -5.81 -2.00 5.07
C ALA A 173 -6.34 -3.35 4.54
N PRO A 174 -7.05 -4.13 5.38
CA PRO A 174 -7.64 -5.39 4.92
C PRO A 174 -8.88 -5.13 4.06
N GLN A 175 -9.11 -5.96 3.04
CA GLN A 175 -10.33 -5.93 2.24
C GLN A 175 -11.56 -6.39 3.03
N TYR A 176 -11.38 -7.30 3.99
CA TYR A 176 -12.45 -7.87 4.80
C TYR A 176 -12.30 -7.52 6.28
N SER A 177 -13.41 -7.55 7.01
CA SER A 177 -13.35 -7.44 8.47
C SER A 177 -12.77 -8.71 9.10
N PHE A 178 -12.49 -8.65 10.40
CA PHE A 178 -11.87 -9.77 11.11
C PHE A 178 -12.94 -10.78 11.55
N PRO A 179 -12.75 -12.09 11.28
CA PRO A 179 -13.84 -13.08 11.36
C PRO A 179 -14.23 -13.54 12.78
N VAL A 180 -13.51 -13.11 13.82
CA VAL A 180 -13.81 -13.45 15.22
C VAL A 180 -14.07 -12.18 16.01
N SER A 181 -15.26 -12.09 16.61
CA SER A 181 -15.69 -10.91 17.34
C SER A 181 -14.73 -10.57 18.49
N GLY A 182 -14.40 -9.28 18.63
CA GLY A 182 -13.49 -8.78 19.67
C GLY A 182 -12.02 -9.22 19.53
N LYS A 183 -11.63 -9.85 18.42
CA LYS A 183 -10.23 -10.27 18.17
C LYS A 183 -9.52 -9.40 17.13
N SER A 184 -8.20 -9.59 17.08
CA SER A 184 -7.27 -8.88 16.19
C SER A 184 -6.12 -9.80 15.77
N ASN A 185 -5.15 -9.27 15.03
CA ASN A 185 -4.02 -10.02 14.47
C ASN A 185 -3.30 -10.93 15.50
N LYS A 186 -3.25 -10.54 16.78
CA LYS A 186 -2.60 -11.32 17.85
C LYS A 186 -3.27 -12.69 18.10
N ALA A 187 -4.54 -12.84 17.73
CA ALA A 187 -5.27 -14.09 17.84
C ALA A 187 -4.89 -15.08 16.72
N VAL A 188 -4.24 -14.63 15.64
CA VAL A 188 -3.76 -15.50 14.57
C VAL A 188 -2.44 -16.12 15.01
N GLN A 189 -2.43 -17.44 15.22
CA GLN A 189 -1.25 -18.15 15.75
C GLN A 189 -0.81 -19.32 14.87
N SER A 190 -1.59 -19.68 13.86
CA SER A 190 -1.21 -20.68 12.84
C SER A 190 -1.48 -20.09 11.47
N PHE A 191 -0.44 -19.98 10.64
CA PHE A 191 -0.49 -19.23 9.40
C PHE A 191 -0.56 -20.14 8.18
N TRP A 192 -0.91 -19.54 7.04
CA TRP A 192 -0.86 -20.15 5.74
C TRP A 192 0.49 -20.82 5.49
N GLY A 193 0.50 -22.01 4.91
CA GLY A 193 1.73 -22.74 4.60
C GLY A 193 2.30 -23.57 5.75
N ALA A 194 1.79 -23.42 6.99
CA ALA A 194 2.27 -24.18 8.12
C ALA A 194 2.13 -25.70 7.91
N SER A 195 3.12 -26.46 8.37
CA SER A 195 3.12 -27.92 8.27
C SER A 195 1.95 -28.54 9.05
N ARG A 196 1.21 -29.45 8.41
CA ARG A 196 0.08 -30.19 8.99
C ARG A 196 0.28 -31.69 8.83
N SER A 197 -0.30 -32.44 9.76
CA SER A 197 -0.30 -33.91 9.74
C SER A 197 1.13 -34.50 9.61
N GLY A 198 2.09 -33.94 10.36
CA GLY A 198 3.49 -34.37 10.32
C GLY A 198 4.20 -34.07 8.99
N GLY A 199 3.85 -32.97 8.31
CA GLY A 199 4.46 -32.57 7.03
C GLY A 199 3.75 -33.06 5.78
N LYS A 200 2.70 -33.88 5.92
CA LYS A 200 1.96 -34.44 4.79
C LYS A 200 1.02 -33.44 4.10
N ARG A 201 0.68 -32.33 4.77
CA ARG A 201 -0.22 -31.32 4.21
C ARG A 201 0.25 -29.92 4.59
N SER A 202 -0.04 -28.95 3.74
CA SER A 202 0.14 -27.52 4.02
C SER A 202 -1.15 -26.92 4.58
N HIS A 203 -1.02 -25.96 5.49
CA HIS A 203 -2.17 -25.25 6.05
C HIS A 203 -2.76 -24.26 5.04
N GLU A 204 -3.97 -24.56 4.55
CA GLU A 204 -4.71 -23.75 3.58
C GLU A 204 -5.63 -22.70 4.25
N GLY A 205 -5.11 -22.00 5.24
CA GLY A 205 -5.88 -21.00 5.96
C GLY A 205 -5.07 -20.31 7.06
N VAL A 206 -5.78 -19.71 8.01
CA VAL A 206 -5.24 -19.23 9.27
C VAL A 206 -6.08 -19.75 10.43
N ASP A 207 -5.44 -20.05 11.56
CA ASP A 207 -6.18 -20.38 12.79
C ASP A 207 -6.18 -19.20 13.75
N ILE A 208 -7.37 -18.84 14.19
CA ILE A 208 -7.66 -17.66 15.01
C ILE A 208 -8.18 -18.14 16.36
N PHE A 209 -7.34 -18.04 17.38
CA PHE A 209 -7.61 -18.57 18.71
C PHE A 209 -8.51 -17.64 19.52
N ALA A 210 -9.54 -18.22 20.13
CA ALA A 210 -10.46 -17.53 21.02
C ALA A 210 -11.14 -18.54 21.93
N SER A 211 -11.74 -18.08 23.03
CA SER A 211 -12.52 -18.95 23.92
C SER A 211 -13.64 -19.64 23.15
N ARG A 212 -13.93 -20.90 23.48
CA ARG A 212 -15.10 -21.61 22.96
C ARG A 212 -16.35 -20.75 23.19
N GLY A 213 -17.25 -20.71 22.21
CA GLY A 213 -18.45 -19.88 22.29
C GLY A 213 -18.25 -18.43 21.82
N THR A 214 -17.02 -17.99 21.53
CA THR A 214 -16.80 -16.65 20.96
C THR A 214 -17.49 -16.55 19.59
N PRO A 215 -18.25 -15.47 19.28
CA PRO A 215 -18.90 -15.33 17.98
C PRO A 215 -17.92 -15.29 16.80
N VAL A 216 -18.19 -16.14 15.82
CA VAL A 216 -17.61 -16.10 14.47
C VAL A 216 -18.57 -15.33 13.57
N ILE A 217 -18.09 -14.27 12.93
CA ILE A 217 -18.93 -13.31 12.21
C ILE A 217 -18.63 -13.32 10.71
N ALA A 218 -19.63 -12.92 9.92
CA ALA A 218 -19.49 -12.68 8.49
C ALA A 218 -18.54 -11.49 8.26
N ILE A 219 -17.47 -11.71 7.49
CA ILE A 219 -16.46 -10.67 7.25
C ILE A 219 -16.84 -9.66 6.17
N THR A 220 -17.86 -9.98 5.38
CA THR A 220 -18.40 -9.24 4.24
C THR A 220 -19.89 -9.59 4.08
N ASP A 221 -20.62 -8.77 3.33
CA ASP A 221 -21.97 -9.09 2.90
C ASP A 221 -21.95 -10.29 1.94
N GLY A 222 -22.93 -11.19 2.05
CA GLY A 222 -22.93 -12.36 1.17
C GLY A 222 -24.09 -13.32 1.39
N ILE A 223 -23.94 -14.51 0.80
CA ILE A 223 -24.90 -15.62 0.93
C ILE A 223 -24.16 -16.84 1.48
N VAL A 224 -24.71 -17.43 2.54
CA VAL A 224 -24.22 -18.69 3.10
C VAL A 224 -24.49 -19.81 2.10
N SER A 225 -23.45 -20.31 1.44
CA SER A 225 -23.58 -21.27 0.35
C SER A 225 -23.71 -22.71 0.85
N SER A 226 -23.18 -23.02 2.03
CA SER A 226 -23.30 -24.34 2.65
C SER A 226 -22.99 -24.28 4.14
N THR A 227 -23.69 -25.10 4.91
CA THR A 227 -23.37 -25.39 6.31
C THR A 227 -23.34 -26.91 6.53
N GLY A 228 -22.70 -27.38 7.61
CA GLY A 228 -22.78 -28.78 8.02
C GLY A 228 -21.70 -29.21 8.98
N ASN A 229 -21.83 -30.43 9.51
CA ASN A 229 -20.81 -31.09 10.35
C ASN A 229 -20.20 -32.27 9.57
N ARG A 230 -19.06 -32.05 8.89
CA ARG A 230 -18.48 -33.06 8.00
C ARG A 230 -16.98 -32.85 7.76
N GLY A 231 -16.32 -33.94 7.35
CA GLY A 231 -14.92 -33.92 6.94
C GLY A 231 -13.97 -33.43 8.03
N LEU A 232 -12.81 -32.91 7.61
CA LEU A 232 -11.78 -32.42 8.53
C LEU A 232 -12.20 -31.18 9.30
N GLY A 233 -13.04 -30.32 8.70
CA GLY A 233 -13.51 -29.08 9.31
C GLY A 233 -14.49 -29.26 10.46
N GLY A 234 -15.14 -30.43 10.58
CA GLY A 234 -16.22 -30.62 11.54
C GLY A 234 -17.39 -29.71 11.22
N LYS A 235 -17.88 -28.96 12.21
CA LYS A 235 -18.92 -27.94 12.01
C LYS A 235 -18.34 -26.76 11.25
N GLN A 236 -18.94 -26.44 10.11
CA GLN A 236 -18.43 -25.45 9.18
C GLN A 236 -19.53 -24.63 8.50
N VAL A 237 -19.16 -23.42 8.11
CA VAL A 237 -19.95 -22.49 7.30
C VAL A 237 -19.10 -22.08 6.09
N TRP A 238 -19.74 -22.06 4.92
CA TRP A 238 -19.20 -21.43 3.70
C TRP A 238 -20.03 -20.19 3.38
N LEU A 239 -19.36 -19.04 3.27
CA LEU A 239 -19.96 -17.77 2.86
C LEU A 239 -19.43 -17.40 1.48
N ARG A 240 -20.33 -16.98 0.59
CA ARG A 240 -19.99 -16.51 -0.75
C ARG A 240 -20.07 -14.98 -0.80
N ASP A 241 -18.94 -14.35 -1.09
CA ASP A 241 -18.80 -12.90 -1.29
C ASP A 241 -19.25 -12.52 -2.70
N GLY A 242 -20.56 -12.38 -2.91
CA GLY A 242 -21.15 -12.08 -4.21
C GLY A 242 -21.05 -13.22 -5.25
N ILE A 243 -21.72 -13.05 -6.39
CA ILE A 243 -21.88 -14.11 -7.41
C ILE A 243 -20.51 -14.57 -7.94
N PHE A 244 -19.62 -13.63 -8.24
CA PHE A 244 -18.30 -13.90 -8.83
C PHE A 244 -17.13 -13.81 -7.85
N GLY A 245 -17.37 -13.52 -6.58
CA GLY A 245 -16.30 -13.33 -5.62
C GLY A 245 -15.85 -14.60 -4.92
N GLN A 246 -15.32 -14.44 -3.73
CA GLN A 246 -14.55 -15.45 -3.02
C GLN A 246 -15.46 -16.37 -2.19
N SER A 247 -15.04 -17.62 -2.03
CA SER A 247 -15.65 -18.56 -1.09
C SER A 247 -14.87 -18.53 0.21
N LEU A 248 -15.54 -18.15 1.29
CA LEU A 248 -14.97 -17.93 2.61
C LEU A 248 -15.35 -19.11 3.51
N TYR A 249 -14.36 -19.76 4.09
CA TYR A 249 -14.51 -21.00 4.84
C TYR A 249 -14.29 -20.75 6.33
N TYR A 250 -15.26 -21.14 7.15
CA TYR A 250 -15.24 -21.03 8.61
C TYR A 250 -15.42 -22.43 9.18
N ALA A 251 -14.42 -22.96 9.89
CA ALA A 251 -14.42 -24.34 10.36
C ALA A 251 -14.05 -24.48 11.84
N HIS A 252 -14.16 -25.72 12.32
CA HIS A 252 -13.97 -26.13 13.71
C HIS A 252 -14.98 -25.50 14.68
N LEU A 253 -16.15 -25.09 14.19
CA LEU A 253 -17.15 -24.40 14.98
C LEU A 253 -17.68 -25.29 16.14
N ASP A 254 -18.08 -24.67 17.23
CA ASP A 254 -18.78 -25.34 18.33
C ASP A 254 -20.27 -25.50 18.00
N SER A 255 -20.87 -24.45 17.43
CA SER A 255 -22.23 -24.43 16.91
C SER A 255 -22.30 -23.66 15.59
N ILE A 256 -23.25 -24.05 14.75
CA ILE A 256 -23.58 -23.38 13.51
C ILE A 256 -24.87 -22.60 13.77
N ILE A 257 -24.86 -21.30 13.54
CA ILE A 257 -26.03 -20.43 13.72
C ILE A 257 -26.66 -20.09 12.36
N ALA A 258 -25.82 -19.84 11.36
CA ALA A 258 -26.27 -19.54 10.02
C ALA A 258 -26.91 -20.75 9.32
N THR A 259 -27.83 -20.49 8.40
CA THR A 259 -28.47 -21.51 7.56
C THR A 259 -28.04 -21.39 6.10
N THR A 260 -28.02 -22.51 5.37
CA THR A 260 -27.72 -22.48 3.93
C THR A 260 -28.78 -21.66 3.18
N GLY A 261 -28.34 -20.78 2.28
CA GLY A 261 -29.19 -19.85 1.53
C GLY A 261 -29.40 -18.51 2.25
N GLN A 262 -29.02 -18.38 3.52
CA GLN A 262 -29.16 -17.14 4.27
C GLN A 262 -28.31 -16.02 3.67
N ARG A 263 -28.93 -14.85 3.44
CA ARG A 263 -28.22 -13.60 3.19
C ARG A 263 -27.73 -13.03 4.52
N VAL A 264 -26.47 -12.64 4.58
CA VAL A 264 -25.85 -12.07 5.77
C VAL A 264 -25.21 -10.72 5.46
N LYS A 265 -25.16 -9.87 6.47
CA LYS A 265 -24.41 -8.63 6.49
C LYS A 265 -23.10 -8.80 7.24
N ILE A 266 -22.12 -7.97 6.90
CA ILE A 266 -20.88 -7.87 7.68
C ILE A 266 -21.20 -7.71 9.18
N GLY A 267 -20.59 -8.55 10.02
CA GLY A 267 -20.84 -8.59 11.46
C GLY A 267 -21.90 -9.59 11.94
N ASP A 268 -22.75 -10.13 11.05
CA ASP A 268 -23.73 -11.16 11.43
C ASP A 268 -23.02 -12.41 11.97
N THR A 269 -23.56 -13.00 13.03
CA THR A 269 -22.96 -14.22 13.62
C THR A 269 -23.29 -15.45 12.78
N LEU A 270 -22.26 -16.14 12.30
CA LEU A 270 -22.37 -17.36 11.50
C LEU A 270 -22.35 -18.63 12.35
N GLY A 271 -21.67 -18.58 13.49
CA GLY A 271 -21.49 -19.70 14.41
C GLY A 271 -20.59 -19.29 15.57
N LEU A 272 -20.19 -20.26 16.38
CA LEU A 272 -19.35 -20.02 17.55
C LEU A 272 -18.03 -20.76 17.45
N VAL A 273 -16.95 -20.16 17.95
CA VAL A 273 -15.62 -20.78 18.03
C VAL A 273 -15.68 -22.08 18.82
N GLY A 274 -15.05 -23.13 18.29
CA GLY A 274 -14.97 -24.44 18.91
C GLY A 274 -13.67 -25.15 18.54
N ASN A 275 -13.73 -26.48 18.47
CA ASN A 275 -12.62 -27.32 18.03
C ASN A 275 -13.13 -28.62 17.37
N THR A 276 -14.27 -28.59 16.68
CA THR A 276 -14.83 -29.80 16.06
C THR A 276 -14.01 -30.28 14.86
N GLY A 277 -14.24 -31.51 14.40
CA GLY A 277 -13.48 -32.10 13.29
C GLY A 277 -12.09 -32.57 13.74
N ASN A 278 -11.06 -32.33 12.92
CA ASN A 278 -9.70 -32.75 13.25
C ASN A 278 -9.02 -31.86 14.31
N ALA A 279 -9.63 -30.75 14.71
CA ALA A 279 -9.17 -29.87 15.78
C ALA A 279 -9.51 -30.37 17.20
N LYS A 280 -10.21 -31.51 17.35
CA LYS A 280 -10.78 -31.96 18.63
C LYS A 280 -9.79 -32.05 19.81
N THR A 281 -8.50 -32.23 19.54
CA THR A 281 -7.42 -32.33 20.54
C THR A 281 -6.60 -31.06 20.69
N THR A 282 -7.00 -29.94 20.07
CA THR A 282 -6.30 -28.66 20.16
C THR A 282 -7.15 -27.60 20.88
N PRO A 283 -6.55 -26.49 21.35
CA PRO A 283 -7.29 -25.39 21.94
C PRO A 283 -8.33 -24.81 20.96
N PRO A 284 -9.48 -24.30 21.45
CA PRO A 284 -10.50 -23.73 20.58
C PRO A 284 -9.99 -22.60 19.68
N HIS A 285 -10.36 -22.67 18.41
CA HIS A 285 -9.99 -21.70 17.38
C HIS A 285 -10.97 -21.77 16.21
N LEU A 286 -11.03 -20.68 15.44
CA LEU A 286 -11.60 -20.69 14.10
C LEU A 286 -10.49 -21.05 13.11
N HIS A 287 -10.70 -22.08 12.29
CA HIS A 287 -9.95 -22.18 11.04
C HIS A 287 -10.66 -21.36 9.97
N PHE A 288 -9.97 -20.36 9.42
CA PHE A 288 -10.47 -19.45 8.41
C PHE A 288 -9.70 -19.61 7.11
N GLY A 289 -10.42 -19.88 6.02
CA GLY A 289 -9.85 -20.06 4.69
C GLY A 289 -10.54 -19.18 3.65
N ILE A 290 -9.82 -18.84 2.59
CA ILE A 290 -10.35 -18.11 1.44
C ILE A 290 -10.02 -18.90 0.17
N TYR A 291 -11.02 -19.06 -0.68
CA TYR A 291 -10.94 -19.84 -1.91
C TYR A 291 -11.43 -18.99 -3.08
N ASN A 292 -10.65 -18.95 -4.16
CA ASN A 292 -11.02 -18.32 -5.42
C ASN A 292 -11.12 -19.39 -6.52
N ARG A 293 -11.20 -18.98 -7.79
CA ARG A 293 -11.30 -19.90 -8.93
C ARG A 293 -10.09 -20.81 -9.11
N THR A 294 -8.93 -20.45 -8.56
CA THR A 294 -7.68 -21.22 -8.66
C THR A 294 -7.42 -22.11 -7.44
N GLY A 295 -8.26 -22.05 -6.41
CA GLY A 295 -8.13 -22.84 -5.18
C GLY A 295 -7.99 -21.98 -3.93
N ALA A 296 -7.41 -22.55 -2.88
CA ALA A 296 -7.13 -21.86 -1.63
C ALA A 296 -6.07 -20.77 -1.83
N ILE A 297 -6.24 -19.63 -1.17
CA ILE A 297 -5.27 -18.54 -1.13
C ILE A 297 -4.98 -18.13 0.31
N ASN A 298 -3.83 -17.49 0.54
CA ASN A 298 -3.47 -16.99 1.86
C ASN A 298 -4.51 -15.96 2.33
N PRO A 299 -5.29 -16.25 3.39
CA PRO A 299 -6.35 -15.35 3.83
C PRO A 299 -5.84 -14.21 4.70
N TYR A 300 -4.62 -14.31 5.23
CA TYR A 300 -4.12 -13.35 6.22
C TYR A 300 -4.08 -11.90 5.72
N PRO A 301 -3.55 -11.60 4.51
CA PRO A 301 -3.54 -10.23 3.99
C PRO A 301 -4.94 -9.61 3.86
N TYR A 302 -5.97 -10.43 3.61
CA TYR A 302 -7.35 -9.97 3.46
C TYR A 302 -8.01 -9.53 4.77
N ILE A 303 -7.49 -9.96 5.93
CA ILE A 303 -8.09 -9.70 7.25
C ILE A 303 -7.13 -9.01 8.24
N LYS A 304 -5.85 -8.86 7.87
CA LYS A 304 -4.83 -8.26 8.73
C LYS A 304 -5.15 -6.79 8.97
N LYS A 305 -5.53 -6.46 10.19
CA LYS A 305 -5.76 -5.07 10.60
C LYS A 305 -4.44 -4.31 10.63
N THR A 306 -4.44 -3.10 10.10
CA THR A 306 -3.30 -2.18 10.22
C THR A 306 -3.81 -0.90 10.85
N GLU A 307 -3.12 -0.42 11.88
CA GLU A 307 -3.40 0.90 12.42
C GLU A 307 -2.88 1.96 11.46
N ILE A 308 -3.69 2.98 11.18
CA ILE A 308 -3.27 4.12 10.37
C ILE A 308 -2.16 4.84 11.14
N PRO A 309 -0.96 4.96 10.56
CA PRO A 309 0.16 5.51 11.31
C PRO A 309 -0.02 7.02 11.53
N ALA A 310 0.21 7.46 12.76
CA ALA A 310 0.33 8.88 13.08
C ALA A 310 1.67 9.43 12.59
N ILE A 311 1.69 10.71 12.20
CA ILE A 311 2.94 11.43 11.90
C ILE A 311 3.32 12.19 13.15
N LEU A 312 4.39 11.76 13.79
CA LEU A 312 4.94 12.38 15.01
C LEU A 312 6.26 13.09 14.75
N ASP A 313 6.82 12.94 13.55
CA ASP A 313 8.10 13.50 13.18
C ASP A 313 7.98 14.94 12.68
N SER A 314 9.07 15.69 12.84
CA SER A 314 9.28 16.99 12.24
C SER A 314 10.73 17.09 11.74
N LEU A 315 10.92 17.81 10.63
CA LEU A 315 12.23 18.07 10.06
C LEU A 315 12.46 19.58 10.01
N SER A 316 13.20 20.10 10.99
CA SER A 316 13.47 21.54 11.14
C SER A 316 14.71 22.04 10.41
N SER A 317 15.55 21.11 9.93
CA SER A 317 16.88 21.40 9.39
C SER A 317 17.13 20.59 8.13
N LYS A 318 17.69 21.23 7.11
CA LYS A 318 18.11 20.58 5.85
C LYS A 318 19.55 20.04 5.90
N LEU A 319 20.32 20.40 6.93
CA LEU A 319 21.73 20.02 7.09
C LEU A 319 21.97 19.38 8.46
N GLY A 320 22.82 18.36 8.48
CA GLY A 320 23.29 17.70 9.69
C GLY A 320 24.80 17.49 9.66
N VAL A 321 25.39 17.40 10.85
CA VAL A 321 26.80 17.02 11.05
C VAL A 321 26.87 15.77 11.88
N LEU A 322 27.72 14.84 11.47
CA LEU A 322 28.00 13.63 12.22
C LEU A 322 28.75 13.96 13.51
N ILE A 323 28.16 13.64 14.66
CA ILE A 323 28.82 13.81 15.98
C ILE A 323 29.67 12.61 16.37
N ASN A 324 29.41 11.45 15.74
CA ASN A 324 30.14 10.20 15.84
C ASN A 324 30.26 9.56 14.45
N ASN A 325 31.04 8.49 14.31
CA ASN A 325 31.00 7.69 13.08
C ASN A 325 29.60 7.09 12.90
N GLY A 326 29.05 7.18 11.69
CA GLY A 326 27.70 6.73 11.37
C GLY A 326 27.73 5.62 10.32
N THR A 327 26.97 4.55 10.54
CA THR A 327 26.76 3.50 9.52
C THR A 327 25.51 3.83 8.72
N MET A 328 25.67 4.06 7.41
CA MET A 328 24.57 4.25 6.47
C MET A 328 23.94 2.91 6.10
N ARG A 329 22.61 2.90 6.02
CA ARG A 329 21.83 1.70 5.73
C ARG A 329 20.84 1.92 4.61
N LEU A 330 20.44 0.82 3.95
CA LEU A 330 19.48 0.86 2.85
C LEU A 330 18.05 1.21 3.31
N SER A 331 17.71 0.85 4.55
CA SER A 331 16.36 1.04 5.15
C SER A 331 16.48 1.57 6.58
N PRO A 332 15.43 2.22 7.14
CA PRO A 332 15.42 2.77 8.50
C PRO A 332 15.27 1.70 9.60
N THR A 333 16.14 0.68 9.56
CA THR A 333 16.22 -0.37 10.57
C THR A 333 17.67 -0.81 10.75
N SER A 334 18.01 -1.18 11.99
CA SER A 334 19.36 -1.62 12.37
C SER A 334 19.76 -2.95 11.74
N THR A 335 18.79 -3.73 11.24
CA THR A 335 19.01 -5.01 10.55
C THR A 335 19.18 -4.86 9.03
N SER A 336 18.93 -3.66 8.48
CA SER A 336 19.08 -3.42 7.04
C SER A 336 20.54 -3.45 6.61
N GLU A 337 20.79 -3.78 5.35
CA GLU A 337 22.11 -3.81 4.73
C GLU A 337 22.87 -2.50 4.99
N LYS A 338 24.17 -2.64 5.31
CA LYS A 338 25.08 -1.51 5.46
C LYS A 338 25.60 -1.13 4.08
N ILE A 339 25.35 0.10 3.67
CA ILE A 339 25.75 0.60 2.34
C ILE A 339 26.99 1.50 2.39
N GLY A 340 27.36 1.97 3.59
CA GLY A 340 28.53 2.83 3.76
C GLY A 340 28.74 3.27 5.21
N THR A 341 29.82 4.00 5.43
CA THR A 341 30.14 4.61 6.73
C THR A 341 30.58 6.05 6.54
N LEU A 342 30.07 6.95 7.37
CA LEU A 342 30.49 8.34 7.45
C LEU A 342 31.27 8.58 8.74
N LYS A 343 32.24 9.48 8.69
CA LYS A 343 33.11 9.83 9.80
C LYS A 343 32.51 10.98 10.61
N ARG A 344 32.94 11.06 11.87
CA ARG A 344 32.66 12.23 12.72
C ARG A 344 33.10 13.51 12.00
N LYS A 345 32.27 14.56 12.09
CA LYS A 345 32.36 15.87 11.42
C LYS A 345 31.96 15.90 9.94
N ASP A 346 31.67 14.77 9.32
CA ASP A 346 31.11 14.78 7.96
C ASP A 346 29.76 15.51 7.97
N THR A 347 29.50 16.28 6.91
CA THR A 347 28.22 16.96 6.68
C THR A 347 27.33 16.13 5.77
N VAL A 348 26.03 16.12 6.08
CA VAL A 348 25.01 15.43 5.29
C VAL A 348 23.82 16.33 5.06
N LEU A 349 23.19 16.21 3.90
CA LEU A 349 21.86 16.78 3.67
C LEU A 349 20.82 15.87 4.31
N LEU A 350 19.92 16.44 5.10
CA LEU A 350 18.79 15.74 5.69
C LEU A 350 17.61 15.85 4.72
N LEU A 351 17.27 14.74 4.07
CA LEU A 351 16.19 14.68 3.09
C LEU A 351 14.85 14.45 3.78
N GLU A 352 14.84 13.46 4.67
CA GLU A 352 13.63 13.03 5.39
C GLU A 352 13.95 12.57 6.81
N LYS A 353 12.91 12.51 7.65
CA LYS A 353 12.94 11.91 8.97
C LYS A 353 11.80 10.91 9.12
N THR A 354 12.14 9.71 9.58
CA THR A 354 11.20 8.63 9.90
C THR A 354 11.59 8.00 11.24
N GLY A 355 10.77 8.24 12.25
CA GLY A 355 11.03 7.88 13.64
C GLY A 355 12.43 8.31 14.10
N ASN A 356 13.27 7.31 14.39
CA ASN A 356 14.63 7.53 14.88
C ASN A 356 15.69 7.58 13.77
N TRP A 357 15.30 7.67 12.51
CA TRP A 357 16.19 7.65 11.36
C TRP A 357 16.04 8.90 10.51
N PHE A 358 17.17 9.38 10.01
CA PHE A 358 17.21 10.37 8.95
C PHE A 358 17.55 9.68 7.63
N HIS A 359 16.77 9.94 6.59
CA HIS A 359 17.21 9.69 5.23
C HIS A 359 18.12 10.86 4.84
N VAL A 360 19.37 10.54 4.48
CA VAL A 360 20.40 11.53 4.23
C VAL A 360 21.01 11.36 2.84
N ARG A 361 21.61 12.45 2.34
CA ARG A 361 22.54 12.43 1.20
C ARG A 361 23.92 12.87 1.67
N ALA A 362 24.91 12.01 1.46
CA ALA A 362 26.31 12.31 1.67
C ALA A 362 26.91 13.12 0.49
N HIS A 363 28.12 13.64 0.68
CA HIS A 363 28.81 14.50 -0.29
C HIS A 363 29.10 13.81 -1.63
N ASP A 364 29.33 12.50 -1.62
CA ASP A 364 29.53 11.63 -2.79
C ASP A 364 28.20 11.27 -3.49
N SER A 365 27.10 11.94 -3.12
CA SER A 365 25.74 11.68 -3.56
C SER A 365 25.13 10.35 -3.09
N LEU A 366 25.83 9.56 -2.27
CA LEU A 366 25.29 8.36 -1.66
C LEU A 366 24.10 8.72 -0.76
N GLN A 367 23.00 8.01 -0.92
CA GLN A 367 21.78 8.21 -0.12
C GLN A 367 21.49 6.97 0.72
N GLY A 368 21.05 7.21 1.96
CA GLY A 368 20.67 6.13 2.86
C GLY A 368 20.28 6.64 4.24
N TYR A 369 20.06 5.70 5.15
CA TYR A 369 19.55 5.98 6.48
C TYR A 369 20.65 6.01 7.53
N LEU A 370 20.60 7.04 8.37
CA LEU A 370 21.44 7.17 9.56
C LEU A 370 20.56 7.28 10.80
N TYR A 371 20.97 6.60 11.86
CA TYR A 371 20.26 6.66 13.12
C TYR A 371 20.47 8.04 13.77
N LYS A 372 19.43 8.59 14.40
CA LYS A 372 19.40 9.98 14.90
C LYS A 372 20.55 10.34 15.82
N THR A 373 21.06 9.40 16.62
CA THR A 373 22.14 9.67 17.57
C THR A 373 23.51 9.87 16.91
N ALA A 374 23.64 9.55 15.62
CA ALA A 374 24.85 9.83 14.86
C ALA A 374 24.90 11.29 14.37
N ILE A 375 23.76 11.98 14.29
CA ILE A 375 23.61 13.28 13.62
C ILE A 375 23.18 14.36 14.61
N LYS A 376 23.83 15.51 14.55
CA LYS A 376 23.31 16.76 15.10
C LYS A 376 22.82 17.64 13.95
N SER A 377 21.53 17.97 13.95
CA SER A 377 20.94 18.90 13.00
C SER A 377 21.51 20.31 13.19
N ILE A 378 21.84 20.97 12.09
CA ILE A 378 22.23 22.38 12.09
C ILE A 378 20.97 23.21 11.85
N PRO A 379 20.60 24.14 12.75
CA PRO A 379 19.49 25.04 12.51
C PRO A 379 19.67 25.81 11.21
N SER A 380 18.60 25.95 10.43
CA SER A 380 18.60 26.89 9.31
C SER A 380 18.72 28.30 9.91
N THR A 381 19.73 29.05 9.49
CA THR A 381 19.94 30.45 9.94
C THR A 381 18.98 31.39 9.26
#